data_AF-A0A7K3H9C0-F1
#
_entry.id   AF-A0A7K3H9C0-F1
#
_cell.length_a   1.000
_cell.length_b   1.000
_cell.length_c   1.000
_cell.angle_alpha   90.00
_cell.angle_beta   90.00
_cell.angle_gamma   90.00
#
_symmetry.space_group_name_H-M   'P 1'
#
loop_
_entity.id
_entity.type
_entity.pdbx_description
1 polymer ?
#
loop_
_entity_poly.entity_id
_entity_poly.type
_entity_poly.pdbx_seq_one_letter_code
_entity_poly.pdbx_strand_id
1 'polypeptide(L)'
;MHPIIKPVLRRGWRDRQTVQFGVTPAHAVLLGPVDTATGSFLSLLDGTRGLPLLRAEAAALGLSGDRPGELLRRLAAAGLLDDPTAPRDGPAAG
;
A
#
# COMPACT_ATOMS: atom_id res chain seq x y z
N MET A 1 3.72 11.64 -6.55
CA MET A 1 3.51 10.57 -5.58
C MET A 1 3.84 9.22 -6.17
N HIS A 2 4.82 8.56 -5.57
CA HIS A 2 5.23 7.18 -5.89
C HIS A 2 5.00 6.32 -4.64
N PRO A 3 3.80 5.76 -4.46
CA PRO A 3 3.44 5.07 -3.22
C PRO A 3 4.34 3.85 -2.96
N ILE A 4 4.94 3.79 -1.77
CA ILE A 4 5.70 2.64 -1.26
C ILE A 4 5.06 2.10 0.03
N ILE A 5 4.86 0.80 0.13
CA ILE A 5 4.52 0.19 1.42
C ILE A 5 5.75 0.25 2.31
N LYS A 6 5.61 0.78 3.53
CA LYS A 6 6.72 0.93 4.48
C LYS A 6 7.49 -0.39 4.64
N PRO A 7 8.75 -0.50 4.18
CA PRO A 7 9.49 -1.76 4.16
C PRO A 7 9.82 -2.27 5.57
N VAL A 8 9.83 -1.37 6.56
CA VAL A 8 10.01 -1.71 7.98
C VAL A 8 8.84 -2.52 8.56
N LEU A 9 7.67 -2.49 7.91
CA LEU A 9 6.53 -3.31 8.28
C LEU A 9 6.67 -4.66 7.58
N ARG A 10 7.11 -5.68 8.32
CA ARG A 10 7.11 -7.04 7.81
C ARG A 10 5.70 -7.41 7.33
N ARG A 11 5.59 -7.81 6.07
CA ARG A 11 4.37 -8.34 5.48
C ARG A 11 4.32 -9.85 5.71
N GLY A 12 3.19 -10.34 6.17
CA GLY A 12 2.93 -11.77 6.31
C GLY A 12 1.48 -12.08 5.94
N TRP A 13 1.26 -13.19 5.24
CA TRP A 13 -0.08 -13.73 5.08
C TRP A 13 -0.53 -14.30 6.42
N ARG A 14 -1.61 -13.76 6.97
CA ARG A 14 -2.23 -14.27 8.19
C ARG A 14 -3.16 -15.43 7.90
N ASP A 15 -3.89 -15.34 6.79
CA ASP A 15 -4.73 -16.39 6.22
C ASP A 15 -4.79 -16.24 4.69
N ARG A 16 -5.58 -17.08 4.00
CA ARG A 16 -5.67 -17.10 2.53
C ARG A 16 -6.16 -15.80 1.92
N GLN A 17 -6.80 -14.92 2.69
CA GLN A 17 -7.38 -13.68 2.20
C GLN A 17 -6.97 -12.46 3.05
N THR A 18 -6.10 -12.61 4.04
CA THR A 18 -5.71 -11.48 4.90
C THR A 18 -4.21 -11.32 4.94
N VAL A 19 -3.75 -10.14 4.55
CA VAL A 19 -2.36 -9.71 4.68
C VAL A 19 -2.23 -8.88 5.95
N GLN A 20 -1.29 -9.25 6.80
CA GLN A 20 -0.90 -8.45 7.96
C GLN A 20 0.32 -7.61 7.62
N PHE A 21 0.22 -6.32 7.90
CA PHE A 21 1.33 -5.37 7.85
C PHE A 21 1.72 -4.98 9.28
N GLY A 22 2.95 -5.29 9.67
CA GLY A 22 3.49 -4.94 10.99
C GLY A 22 3.56 -6.13 11.96
N VAL A 23 4.55 -6.08 12.85
CA VAL A 23 4.87 -7.15 13.81
C VAL A 23 4.29 -6.92 15.20
N THR A 24 4.01 -5.67 15.57
CA THR A 24 3.46 -5.33 16.89
C THR A 24 1.93 -5.27 16.85
N PRO A 25 1.19 -5.91 17.78
CA PRO A 25 -0.27 -5.93 17.79
C PRO A 25 -0.92 -4.55 17.76
N ALA A 26 -0.30 -3.56 18.42
CA ALA A 26 -0.80 -2.19 18.47
C ALA A 26 -0.73 -1.41 17.13
N HIS A 27 0.07 -1.89 16.17
CA HIS A 27 0.28 -1.27 14.85
C HIS A 27 0.13 -2.24 13.70
N ALA A 28 -0.36 -3.45 13.97
CA ALA A 28 -0.58 -4.46 12.96
C ALA A 28 -1.88 -4.15 12.23
N VAL A 29 -1.77 -3.84 10.93
CA VAL A 29 -2.94 -3.57 10.10
C VAL A 29 -3.26 -4.82 9.32
N LEU A 30 -4.48 -5.31 9.48
CA LEU A 30 -5.01 -6.44 8.73
C LEU A 30 -5.74 -5.92 7.51
N LEU A 31 -5.27 -6.32 6.33
CA LEU A 31 -5.91 -6.04 5.05
C LEU A 31 -6.59 -7.32 4.57
N GLY A 32 -7.91 -7.35 4.57
CA GLY A 32 -8.70 -8.50 4.11
C GLY A 32 -10.16 -8.12 3.83
N PRO A 33 -10.85 -8.85 2.93
CA PRO A 33 -10.34 -9.91 2.06
C PRO A 33 -9.51 -9.37 0.88
N VAL A 34 -8.33 -9.95 0.67
CA VAL A 34 -7.35 -9.70 -0.39
C VAL A 34 -7.39 -10.91 -1.31
N ASP A 35 -8.02 -10.73 -2.46
CA ASP A 35 -7.92 -11.67 -3.56
C ASP A 35 -6.53 -11.58 -4.25
N THR A 36 -6.24 -12.52 -5.14
CA THR A 36 -4.95 -12.58 -5.85
C THR A 36 -4.60 -11.29 -6.58
N ALA A 37 -5.59 -10.60 -7.19
CA ALA A 37 -5.32 -9.35 -7.89
C ALA A 37 -4.91 -8.25 -6.91
N THR A 38 -5.62 -8.15 -5.77
CA THR A 38 -5.26 -7.22 -4.69
C THR A 38 -3.86 -7.53 -4.13
N GLY A 39 -3.52 -8.80 -3.93
CA GLY A 39 -2.18 -9.21 -3.46
C GLY A 39 -1.05 -8.85 -4.42
N SER A 40 -1.28 -9.05 -5.72
CA SER A 40 -0.35 -8.66 -6.78
C SER A 40 -0.18 -7.14 -6.84
N PHE A 41 -1.29 -6.38 -6.75
CA PHE A 41 -1.24 -4.92 -6.74
C PHE A 41 -0.45 -4.34 -5.56
N LEU A 42 -0.61 -4.92 -4.36
CA LEU A 42 0.19 -4.51 -3.19
C LEU A 42 1.69 -4.68 -3.42
N SER A 43 2.11 -5.66 -4.22
CA SER A 43 3.52 -5.86 -4.55
C SER A 43 4.07 -4.85 -5.56
N LEU A 44 3.19 -4.10 -6.26
CA LEU A 44 3.58 -3.00 -7.15
C LEU A 44 3.83 -1.68 -6.42
N LEU A 45 3.41 -1.58 -5.15
CA LEU A 45 3.62 -0.43 -4.27
C LEU A 45 5.03 -0.44 -3.67
N ASP A 46 6.03 -0.41 -4.55
CA ASP A 46 7.47 -0.47 -4.25
C ASP A 46 8.15 0.90 -4.33
N GLY A 47 7.41 1.97 -4.61
CA GLY A 47 7.93 3.33 -4.76
C GLY A 47 8.57 3.63 -6.12
N THR A 48 8.58 2.68 -7.07
CA THR A 48 9.11 2.91 -8.43
C THR A 48 8.03 3.40 -9.40
N ARG A 49 6.75 3.18 -9.07
CA ARG A 49 5.61 3.49 -9.95
C ARG A 49 4.77 4.63 -9.40
N GLY A 50 4.44 5.59 -10.26
CA GLY A 50 3.49 6.66 -9.96
C GLY A 50 2.03 6.18 -10.05
N LEU A 51 1.11 7.00 -9.51
CA LEU A 51 -0.34 6.71 -9.52
C LEU A 51 -0.95 6.36 -10.89
N PRO A 52 -0.56 7.01 -12.02
CA PRO A 52 -1.13 6.67 -13.33
C PRO A 52 -0.76 5.25 -13.78
N LEU A 53 0.50 4.85 -13.60
CA LEU A 53 0.97 3.51 -13.96
C LEU A 53 0.33 2.44 -13.06
N LEU A 54 0.22 2.71 -11.77
CA LEU A 54 -0.46 1.80 -10.83
C LEU A 54 -1.93 1.57 -11.20
N ARG A 55 -2.65 2.59 -11.69
CA ARG A 55 -4.02 2.40 -12.16
C ARG A 55 -4.10 1.52 -13.39
N ALA A 56 -3.16 1.66 -14.33
CA ALA A 56 -3.11 0.81 -15.52
C ALA A 56 -2.80 -0.66 -15.16
N GLU A 57 -1.82 -0.89 -14.29
CA GLU A 57 -1.46 -2.23 -13.79
C GLU A 57 -2.59 -2.85 -12.97
N ALA A 58 -3.25 -2.07 -12.12
CA ALA A 58 -4.44 -2.51 -11.37
C ALA A 58 -5.54 -2.99 -12.33
N ALA A 59 -5.84 -2.22 -13.38
CA ALA A 59 -6.81 -2.62 -14.39
C ALA A 59 -6.40 -3.92 -15.10
N ALA A 60 -5.11 -4.10 -15.42
CA ALA A 60 -4.58 -5.33 -16.01
C ALA A 60 -4.72 -6.55 -15.07
N LEU A 61 -4.65 -6.33 -13.76
CA LEU A 61 -4.89 -7.35 -12.73
C LEU A 61 -6.38 -7.62 -12.48
N GLY A 62 -7.30 -6.83 -13.04
CA GLY A 62 -8.74 -6.93 -12.83
C GLY A 62 -9.30 -6.05 -11.70
N LEU A 63 -8.47 -5.17 -11.13
CA LEU A 63 -8.89 -4.14 -10.17
C LEU A 63 -9.38 -2.90 -10.91
N SER A 64 -10.62 -2.97 -11.39
CA SER A 64 -11.27 -1.90 -12.15
C SER A 64 -11.96 -0.86 -11.25
N GLY A 65 -12.16 0.34 -11.80
CA GLY A 65 -12.88 1.44 -11.14
C GLY A 65 -12.06 2.11 -10.03
N ASP A 66 -12.74 2.50 -8.95
CA ASP A 66 -12.12 3.22 -7.83
C ASP A 66 -11.39 2.31 -6.82
N ARG A 67 -11.46 0.98 -7.01
CA ARG A 67 -10.80 -0.04 -6.17
C ARG A 67 -9.34 0.28 -5.81
N PRO A 68 -8.43 0.53 -6.78
CA PRO A 68 -7.02 0.85 -6.47
C PRO A 68 -6.88 2.18 -5.70
N GLY A 69 -7.71 3.17 -6.00
CA GLY A 69 -7.69 4.47 -5.29
C GLY A 69 -8.18 4.36 -3.84
N GLU A 70 -9.25 3.61 -3.60
CA GLU A 70 -9.77 3.30 -2.27
C GLU A 70 -8.73 2.53 -1.44
N LEU A 71 -8.04 1.56 -2.06
CA LEU A 71 -6.99 0.80 -1.39
C LEU A 71 -5.82 1.70 -0.96
N LEU A 72 -5.34 2.56 -1.86
CA LEU A 72 -4.30 3.54 -1.56
C LEU A 72 -4.73 4.49 -0.43
N ARG A 73 -5.98 4.99 -0.44
CA ARG A 73 -6.51 5.83 0.65
C ARG A 73 -6.55 5.10 2.00
N ARG A 74 -6.99 3.84 2.03
CA ARG A 74 -7.01 3.02 3.26
C ARG A 74 -5.61 2.76 3.80
N LEU A 75 -4.69 2.39 2.93
CA LEU A 75 -3.29 2.16 3.28
C LEU A 75 -2.62 3.46 3.81
N ALA A 76 -2.92 4.60 3.21
CA ALA A 76 -2.43 5.91 3.67
C ALA A 76 -3.03 6.30 5.03
N ALA A 77 -4.35 6.13 5.21
CA ALA A 77 -5.02 6.39 6.49
C ALA A 77 -4.52 5.47 7.61
N ALA A 78 -4.11 4.24 7.27
CA ALA A 78 -3.48 3.30 8.19
C ALA A 78 -1.98 3.56 8.43
N GLY A 79 -1.40 4.60 7.80
CA GLY A 79 0.03 4.94 7.93
C GLY A 79 0.97 3.90 7.33
N LEU A 80 0.48 3.01 6.46
CA LEU A 80 1.25 1.94 5.81
C LEU A 80 1.93 2.38 4.52
N LEU A 81 1.44 3.47 3.94
CA LEU A 81 1.98 4.08 2.75
C LEU A 81 2.96 5.20 3.10
N ASP A 82 4.07 5.21 2.39
CA ASP A 82 5.01 6.31 2.32
C ASP A 82 5.06 6.83 0.88
N ASP A 83 5.56 8.05 0.69
CA ASP A 83 5.88 8.60 -0.62
C ASP A 83 7.31 9.14 -0.58
N PRO A 84 8.30 8.37 -1.09
CA PRO A 84 9.70 8.79 -1.09
C PRO A 84 9.93 9.98 -2.02
N THR A 85 8.97 10.30 -2.88
CA THR A 85 9.00 11.48 -3.77
C THR A 85 8.20 12.65 -3.24
N ALA A 86 7.47 12.50 -2.12
CA ALA A 86 6.82 13.64 -1.50
C ALA A 86 7.89 14.57 -0.93
N PRO A 87 7.75 15.90 -1.07
CA PRO A 87 8.57 16.82 -0.34
C PRO A 87 8.45 16.48 1.15
N ARG A 88 9.61 16.25 1.78
CA ARG A 88 9.69 15.98 3.21
C ARG A 88 9.46 17.30 3.94
N ASP A 89 8.22 17.76 4.02
CA ASP A 89 7.86 18.88 4.89
C ASP A 89 7.93 18.41 6.35
N GLY A 90 9.14 18.22 6.84
CA GLY A 90 9.43 18.27 8.27
C GLY A 90 9.68 19.73 8.66
N PRO A 91 9.21 20.20 9.82
CA PRO A 91 9.69 21.47 10.32
C PRO A 91 11.20 21.34 10.49
N ALA A 92 11.97 22.09 9.71
CA ALA A 92 13.35 22.37 10.03
C ALA A 92 13.32 23.18 11.33
N ALA A 93 13.35 22.46 12.46
CA ALA A 93 13.76 23.01 13.73
C ALA A 93 15.29 23.17 13.66
N GLY A 94 15.76 24.40 13.82
CA GLY A 94 17.18 24.78 13.85
C GLY A 94 17.35 26.27 13.64
#